data_AF-A0A402AP88-F1
#
_entry.id   AF-A0A402AP88-F1
#
_cell.length_a   1.000
_cell.length_b   1.000
_cell.length_c   1.000
_cell.angle_alpha   90.00
_cell.angle_beta   90.00
_cell.angle_gamma   90.00
#
_symmetry.space_group_name_H-M   'P 1'
#
loop_
_entity.id
_entity.type
_entity.pdbx_description
1 polymer ?
#
loop_
_entity_poly.entity_id
_entity_poly.type
_entity_poly.pdbx_seq_one_letter_code
_entity_poly.pdbx_strand_id
1 'polypeptide(L)'
;MKTFQAKILLVCTVLLISLLVLKACITQQQQQSPGPLPTFKLSGGATTTPVSIAESDAIKRPWLGFGIEWDIENNDNQPLPLTQKQWQTLFTRVDALHPNWIRSMFDMQWFCPSGQVGNYTFDSPEMRAWYPILDYARSHHITVVIGSWSYGPWASGSNNYAEALGDLAQYLIKKQGYDNIRYVSGLNEPDTKQSSFGDWENLAHAISISLNQRGLYDKLALIGPDTSQTNGWITNSGLPWNAQTMLGAYEWHNYINTCCDIQQGR
;
A
#
# COMPACT_ATOMS: atom_id res chain seq x y z
N MET A 1 -20.10 -41.51 24.06
CA MET A 1 -19.69 -41.72 22.65
C MET A 1 -20.75 -41.25 21.63
N LYS A 2 -22.04 -41.62 21.76
CA LYS A 2 -23.09 -41.23 20.77
C LYS A 2 -23.31 -39.71 20.62
N THR A 3 -23.17 -38.93 21.70
CA THR A 3 -23.35 -37.47 21.71
C THR A 3 -22.19 -36.68 21.08
N PHE A 4 -20.99 -37.25 21.04
CA PHE A 4 -19.81 -36.60 20.43
C PHE A 4 -19.83 -36.76 18.90
N GLN A 5 -20.21 -37.95 18.41
CA GLN A 5 -20.40 -38.18 16.97
C GLN A 5 -21.54 -37.34 16.38
N ALA A 6 -22.64 -37.13 17.12
CA ALA A 6 -23.72 -36.26 16.67
C ALA A 6 -23.30 -34.78 16.53
N LYS A 7 -22.43 -34.28 17.42
CA LYS A 7 -21.90 -32.91 17.35
C LYS A 7 -20.92 -32.73 16.19
N ILE A 8 -20.06 -33.72 15.93
CA ILE A 8 -19.14 -33.71 14.78
C ILE A 8 -19.94 -33.75 13.47
N LEU A 9 -20.97 -34.59 13.37
CA LEU A 9 -21.81 -34.68 12.18
C LEU A 9 -22.54 -33.36 11.91
N LEU A 10 -23.05 -32.68 12.95
CA LEU A 10 -23.70 -31.38 12.83
C LEU A 10 -22.73 -30.29 12.36
N VAL A 11 -21.52 -30.22 12.92
CA VAL A 11 -20.48 -29.25 12.51
C VAL A 11 -20.04 -29.50 11.07
N CYS A 12 -19.80 -30.75 10.68
CA CYS A 12 -19.46 -31.09 9.30
C CYS A 12 -20.60 -30.77 8.32
N THR A 13 -21.85 -30.96 8.72
CA THR A 13 -23.01 -30.65 7.87
C THR A 13 -23.19 -29.16 7.68
N VAL A 14 -23.00 -28.35 8.74
CA VAL A 14 -23.02 -26.88 8.66
C VAL A 14 -21.88 -26.38 7.78
N LEU A 15 -20.65 -26.90 7.92
CA LEU A 15 -19.52 -26.56 7.06
C LEU A 15 -19.77 -26.92 5.59
N LEU A 16 -20.36 -28.08 5.31
CA LEU A 16 -20.69 -28.49 3.94
C LEU A 16 -21.75 -27.59 3.31
N ILE A 17 -22.78 -27.21 4.07
CA ILE A 17 -23.83 -26.29 3.62
C ILE A 17 -23.23 -24.90 3.39
N SER A 18 -22.37 -24.40 4.28
CA SER A 18 -21.67 -23.13 4.10
C SER A 18 -20.76 -23.13 2.86
N LEU A 19 -20.04 -24.24 2.59
CA LEU A 19 -19.22 -24.41 1.39
C LEU A 19 -20.07 -24.48 0.11
N LEU A 20 -21.22 -25.14 0.14
CA LEU A 20 -22.15 -25.22 -0.99
C LEU A 20 -22.83 -23.88 -1.27
N VAL A 21 -23.18 -23.12 -0.23
CA VAL A 21 -23.73 -21.76 -0.35
C VAL A 21 -22.67 -20.78 -0.86
N LEU A 22 -21.42 -20.89 -0.41
CA LEU A 22 -20.30 -20.10 -0.96
C LEU A 22 -20.08 -20.42 -2.45
N LYS A 23 -20.10 -21.70 -2.81
CA LYS A 23 -19.96 -22.13 -4.21
C LYS A 23 -21.10 -21.58 -5.06
N ALA A 24 -22.35 -21.67 -4.58
CA ALA A 24 -23.52 -21.14 -5.29
C ALA A 24 -23.54 -19.61 -5.42
N CYS A 25 -23.01 -18.87 -4.43
CA CYS A 25 -22.81 -17.42 -4.52
C CYS A 25 -21.75 -17.06 -5.57
N ILE A 26 -20.66 -17.83 -5.65
CA ILE A 26 -19.60 -17.63 -6.65
C ILE A 26 -20.10 -17.98 -8.06
N THR A 27 -20.97 -18.99 -8.22
CA THR A 27 -21.54 -19.31 -9.55
C THR A 27 -22.62 -18.33 -10.04
N GLN A 28 -23.19 -17.48 -9.19
CA GLN A 28 -24.23 -16.51 -9.57
C GLN A 28 -23.73 -15.10 -9.87
N GLN A 29 -22.48 -14.78 -9.55
CA GLN A 29 -21.80 -13.69 -10.26
C GLN A 29 -21.47 -14.21 -11.65
N GLN A 30 -22.43 -14.10 -12.57
CA GLN A 30 -22.13 -14.08 -13.99
C GLN A 30 -20.98 -13.09 -14.17
N GLN A 31 -19.81 -13.58 -14.56
CA GLN A 31 -18.83 -12.79 -15.29
C GLN A 31 -19.59 -12.27 -16.51
N GLN A 32 -20.23 -11.10 -16.37
CA GLN A 32 -20.69 -10.36 -17.52
C GLN A 32 -19.43 -10.04 -18.29
N SER A 33 -19.26 -10.70 -19.44
CA SER A 33 -18.25 -10.31 -20.40
C SER A 33 -18.34 -8.80 -20.56
N PRO A 34 -17.22 -8.05 -20.43
CA PRO A 34 -17.26 -6.61 -20.59
C PRO A 34 -18.02 -6.27 -21.86
N GLY A 35 -18.99 -5.35 -21.75
CA GLY A 35 -19.74 -4.90 -22.91
C GLY A 35 -18.78 -4.44 -24.02
N PRO A 36 -19.23 -4.44 -25.29
CA PRO A 36 -18.38 -4.00 -26.38
C PRO A 36 -17.77 -2.63 -26.06
N LEU A 37 -16.47 -2.49 -26.26
CA LEU A 37 -15.77 -1.22 -26.08
C LEU A 37 -16.53 -0.12 -26.83
N PRO A 38 -16.66 1.09 -26.27
CA PRO A 38 -17.32 2.18 -26.95
C PRO A 38 -16.68 2.39 -28.32
N THR A 39 -17.46 2.25 -29.38
CA THR A 39 -17.00 2.51 -30.74
C THR A 39 -16.92 4.01 -30.96
N PHE A 40 -15.70 4.53 -31.01
CA PHE A 40 -15.46 5.91 -31.39
C PHE A 40 -15.60 6.05 -32.91
N LYS A 41 -16.55 6.86 -33.37
CA LYS A 41 -16.59 7.30 -34.76
C LYS A 41 -15.60 8.45 -34.91
N LEU A 42 -14.58 8.25 -35.73
CA LEU A 42 -13.68 9.31 -36.16
C LEU A 42 -14.51 10.43 -36.84
N SER A 43 -14.21 11.68 -36.54
CA SER A 43 -14.79 12.82 -37.25
C SER A 43 -14.39 12.78 -38.73
N GLY A 44 -15.25 13.27 -39.61
CA GLY A 44 -14.95 13.36 -41.04
C GLY A 44 -13.68 14.17 -41.28
N GLY A 45 -12.73 13.61 -42.05
CA GLY A 45 -11.42 14.21 -42.31
C GLY A 45 -10.28 13.76 -41.38
N ALA A 46 -10.55 12.88 -40.41
CA ALA A 46 -9.50 12.28 -39.60
C ALA A 46 -8.56 11.42 -40.45
N THR A 47 -7.26 11.65 -40.32
CA THR A 47 -6.23 10.83 -40.97
C THR A 47 -5.81 9.72 -40.01
N THR A 48 -5.77 8.48 -40.48
CA THR A 48 -5.25 7.36 -39.69
C THR A 48 -3.74 7.37 -39.72
N THR A 49 -3.10 7.53 -38.57
CA THR A 49 -1.65 7.32 -38.42
C THR A 49 -1.42 5.89 -37.93
N PRO A 50 -0.80 5.00 -38.72
CA PRO A 50 -0.48 3.66 -38.25
C PRO A 50 0.59 3.75 -37.16
N VAL A 51 0.32 3.11 -36.02
CA VAL A 51 1.30 2.90 -34.94
C VAL A 51 1.65 1.42 -34.93
N SER A 52 2.92 1.10 -35.18
CA SER A 52 3.45 -0.26 -35.06
C SER A 52 4.27 -0.38 -33.79
N ILE A 53 3.98 -1.40 -32.97
CA ILE A 53 4.77 -1.76 -31.79
C ILE A 53 5.48 -3.07 -32.15
N ALA A 54 6.81 -3.08 -32.07
CA ALA A 54 7.57 -4.31 -32.26
C ALA A 54 7.74 -5.01 -30.90
N GLU A 55 7.59 -6.34 -30.85
CA GLU A 55 7.87 -7.11 -29.63
C GLU A 55 9.32 -6.97 -29.17
N SER A 56 10.24 -6.64 -30.09
CA SER A 56 11.64 -6.31 -29.77
C SER A 56 11.79 -5.10 -28.85
N ASP A 57 10.79 -4.20 -28.83
CA ASP A 57 10.81 -2.99 -28.02
C ASP A 57 10.25 -3.24 -26.61
N ALA A 58 9.73 -4.44 -26.34
CA ALA A 58 9.20 -4.78 -25.03
C ALA A 58 10.31 -4.79 -23.97
N ILE A 59 10.15 -3.95 -22.94
CA ILE A 59 11.01 -3.97 -21.76
C ILE A 59 10.76 -5.28 -21.01
N LYS A 60 11.75 -6.17 -21.01
CA LYS A 60 11.70 -7.48 -20.32
C LYS A 60 11.95 -7.34 -18.81
N ARG A 61 11.18 -6.50 -18.14
CA ARG A 61 11.18 -6.38 -16.67
C ARG A 61 9.79 -6.72 -16.14
N PRO A 62 9.68 -7.32 -14.94
CA PRO A 62 8.38 -7.51 -14.31
C PRO A 62 7.66 -6.17 -14.18
N TRP A 63 6.49 -6.04 -14.80
CA TRP A 63 5.61 -4.90 -14.63
C TRP A 63 4.69 -5.20 -13.45
N LEU A 64 4.78 -4.39 -12.40
CA LEU A 64 3.96 -4.56 -11.20
C LEU A 64 2.50 -4.18 -11.43
N GLY A 65 2.13 -3.56 -12.55
CA GLY A 65 0.76 -3.14 -12.80
C GLY A 65 0.42 -1.76 -12.24
N PHE A 66 -0.85 -1.43 -12.29
CA PHE A 66 -1.37 -0.21 -11.66
C PHE A 66 -1.70 -0.45 -10.20
N GLY A 67 -1.57 0.60 -9.39
CA GLY A 67 -1.90 0.58 -7.98
C GLY A 67 -2.79 1.76 -7.60
N ILE A 68 -3.19 1.78 -6.34
CA ILE A 68 -3.92 2.90 -5.74
C ILE A 68 -3.27 3.30 -4.42
N GLU A 69 -3.43 4.56 -4.07
CA GLU A 69 -3.32 4.98 -2.68
C GLU A 69 -4.68 4.81 -2.00
N TRP A 70 -4.70 4.20 -0.83
CA TRP A 70 -5.91 4.02 -0.06
C TRP A 70 -5.66 4.24 1.43
N ASP A 71 -6.12 5.38 1.90
CA ASP A 71 -6.02 5.81 3.28
C ASP A 71 -7.40 5.98 3.92
N ILE A 72 -7.41 6.05 5.25
CA ILE A 72 -8.63 6.23 6.04
C ILE A 72 -8.90 7.69 6.40
N GLU A 73 -7.98 8.59 6.06
CA GLU A 73 -8.11 10.01 6.38
C GLU A 73 -9.08 10.71 5.42
N ASN A 74 -9.87 11.63 5.97
CA ASN A 74 -10.60 12.61 5.17
C ASN A 74 -9.73 13.84 4.88
N ASN A 75 -10.30 14.83 4.18
CA ASN A 75 -9.63 16.10 3.88
C ASN A 75 -9.23 16.93 5.13
N ASP A 76 -9.63 16.51 6.33
CA ASP A 76 -9.26 17.13 7.62
C ASP A 76 -8.21 16.30 8.39
N ASN A 77 -7.59 15.33 7.72
CA ASN A 77 -6.63 14.35 8.27
C ASN A 77 -7.20 13.60 9.49
N GLN A 78 -8.51 13.35 9.49
CA GLN A 78 -9.17 12.55 10.52
C GLN A 78 -9.54 11.18 9.97
N PRO A 79 -9.18 10.10 10.67
CA PRO A 79 -9.65 8.75 10.36
C PRO A 79 -11.17 8.68 10.29
N LEU A 80 -11.69 8.17 9.18
CA LEU A 80 -13.11 8.02 8.95
C LEU A 80 -13.63 6.74 9.59
N PRO A 81 -14.52 6.80 10.59
CA PRO A 81 -15.24 5.63 11.05
C PRO A 81 -16.27 5.23 9.99
N LEU A 82 -15.87 4.34 9.09
CA LEU A 82 -16.75 3.83 8.04
C LEU A 82 -17.64 2.70 8.56
N THR A 83 -18.93 2.77 8.23
CA THR A 83 -19.87 1.68 8.44
C THR A 83 -19.56 0.49 7.52
N GLN A 84 -20.06 -0.70 7.86
CA GLN A 84 -19.89 -1.89 7.03
C GLN A 84 -20.40 -1.69 5.59
N LYS A 85 -21.50 -0.94 5.41
CA LYS A 85 -22.05 -0.65 4.07
C LYS A 85 -21.13 0.25 3.24
N GLN A 86 -20.48 1.22 3.88
CA GLN A 86 -19.50 2.08 3.23
C GLN A 86 -18.26 1.29 2.83
N TRP A 87 -17.73 0.44 3.73
CA TRP A 87 -16.64 -0.47 3.40
C TRP A 87 -16.98 -1.37 2.22
N GLN A 88 -18.15 -2.00 2.21
CA GLN A 88 -18.57 -2.84 1.10
C GLN A 88 -18.63 -2.06 -0.23
N THR A 89 -19.06 -0.80 -0.19
CA THR A 89 -19.08 0.06 -1.37
C THR A 89 -17.67 0.35 -1.87
N LEU A 90 -16.72 0.62 -0.96
CA LEU A 90 -15.32 0.82 -1.32
C LEU A 90 -14.71 -0.46 -1.88
N PHE A 91 -14.90 -1.62 -1.24
CA PHE A 91 -14.40 -2.90 -1.75
C PHE A 91 -14.90 -3.18 -3.17
N THR A 92 -16.19 -3.01 -3.45
CA THR A 92 -16.72 -3.18 -4.82
C THR A 92 -16.07 -2.23 -5.84
N ARG A 93 -15.71 -1.01 -5.44
CA ARG A 93 -15.03 -0.06 -6.33
C ARG A 93 -13.57 -0.44 -6.54
N VAL A 94 -12.87 -0.84 -5.50
CA VAL A 94 -11.48 -1.28 -5.59
C VAL A 94 -11.37 -2.58 -6.39
N ASP A 95 -12.33 -3.50 -6.26
CA ASP A 95 -12.43 -4.71 -7.08
C ASP A 95 -12.46 -4.36 -8.58
N ALA A 96 -13.21 -3.33 -8.96
CA ALA A 96 -13.33 -2.90 -10.35
C ALA A 96 -12.05 -2.24 -10.90
N LEU A 97 -11.16 -1.75 -10.03
CA LEU A 97 -9.86 -1.17 -10.42
C LEU A 97 -8.78 -2.24 -10.63
N HIS A 98 -8.96 -3.43 -10.05
CA HIS A 98 -7.99 -4.52 -10.07
C HIS A 98 -6.53 -4.08 -9.74
N PRO A 99 -6.29 -3.38 -8.61
CA PRO A 99 -4.97 -2.90 -8.29
C PRO A 99 -4.02 -4.06 -7.98
N ASN A 100 -2.81 -4.00 -8.50
CA ASN A 100 -1.76 -4.96 -8.19
C ASN A 100 -1.01 -4.63 -6.90
N TRP A 101 -1.05 -3.36 -6.50
CA TRP A 101 -0.47 -2.87 -5.26
C TRP A 101 -1.28 -1.72 -4.66
N ILE A 102 -1.23 -1.59 -3.34
CA ILE A 102 -1.87 -0.52 -2.58
C ILE A 102 -0.78 0.21 -1.78
N ARG A 103 -0.70 1.53 -1.90
CA ARG A 103 -0.01 2.41 -0.93
C ARG A 103 -1.01 2.81 0.14
N SER A 104 -0.65 2.63 1.40
CA SER A 104 -1.53 3.01 2.51
C SER A 104 -0.73 3.66 3.62
N MET A 105 -1.13 4.88 3.94
CA MET A 105 -0.44 5.76 4.84
C MET A 105 -1.09 5.78 6.22
N PHE A 106 -0.27 6.04 7.23
CA PHE A 106 -0.70 6.13 8.62
C PHE A 106 0.05 7.21 9.38
N ASP A 107 -0.50 7.66 10.50
CA ASP A 107 0.23 8.49 11.46
C ASP A 107 0.80 7.68 12.61
N MET A 108 2.01 8.05 13.05
CA MET A 108 2.68 7.37 14.17
C MET A 108 1.88 7.45 15.47
N GLN A 109 1.10 8.51 15.68
CA GLN A 109 0.25 8.69 16.87
C GLN A 109 -0.87 7.64 16.95
N TRP A 110 -1.27 7.03 15.83
CA TRP A 110 -2.34 6.03 15.84
C TRP A 110 -1.99 4.85 16.73
N PHE A 111 -0.73 4.43 16.76
CA PHE A 111 -0.27 3.32 17.61
C PHE A 111 0.69 3.75 18.71
N CYS A 112 1.34 4.91 18.62
CA CYS A 112 2.26 5.42 19.65
C CYS A 112 1.92 6.87 20.06
N PRO A 113 0.72 7.13 20.61
CA PRO A 113 0.28 8.50 20.92
C PRO A 113 1.13 9.18 22.01
N SER A 114 1.77 8.40 22.89
CA SER A 114 2.63 8.91 23.95
C SER A 114 4.03 9.32 23.47
N GLY A 115 4.44 8.89 22.26
CA GLY A 115 5.82 9.03 21.77
C GLY A 115 6.86 8.20 22.53
N GLN A 116 6.43 7.29 23.41
CA GLN A 116 7.33 6.38 24.12
C GLN A 116 7.44 5.05 23.34
N VAL A 117 8.60 4.82 22.73
CA VAL A 117 8.93 3.56 22.04
C VAL A 117 8.71 2.37 22.98
N GLY A 118 8.12 1.29 22.47
CA GLY A 118 7.70 0.11 23.23
C GLY A 118 6.36 0.23 23.94
N ASN A 119 5.77 1.44 24.03
CA ASN A 119 4.43 1.65 24.57
C ASN A 119 3.44 1.90 23.43
N TYR A 120 2.79 0.83 22.97
CA TYR A 120 1.95 0.84 21.77
C TYR A 120 0.48 0.48 22.04
N THR A 121 -0.41 1.17 21.35
CA THR A 121 -1.85 0.95 21.31
C THR A 121 -2.27 0.48 19.91
N PHE A 122 -1.97 -0.78 19.57
CA PHE A 122 -2.33 -1.35 18.26
C PHE A 122 -3.84 -1.61 18.06
N ASP A 123 -4.66 -1.33 19.08
CA ASP A 123 -6.14 -1.39 19.02
C ASP A 123 -6.75 0.00 19.29
N SER A 124 -6.10 1.06 18.81
CA SER A 124 -6.71 2.39 18.80
C SER A 124 -7.86 2.44 17.78
N PRO A 125 -8.80 3.40 17.90
CA PRO A 125 -9.82 3.63 16.88
C PRO A 125 -9.26 3.75 15.47
N GLU A 126 -8.12 4.43 15.31
CA GLU A 126 -7.45 4.70 14.05
C GLU A 126 -6.84 3.42 13.47
N MET A 127 -6.13 2.64 14.28
CA MET A 127 -5.60 1.32 13.85
C MET A 127 -6.73 0.38 13.43
N ARG A 128 -7.84 0.34 14.18
CA ARG A 128 -9.03 -0.46 13.80
C ARG A 128 -9.66 0.00 12.50
N ALA A 129 -9.66 1.30 12.22
CA ALA A 129 -10.17 1.83 10.96
C ALA A 129 -9.25 1.50 9.79
N TRP A 130 -7.94 1.37 10.03
CA TRP A 130 -6.93 1.04 9.01
C TRP A 130 -6.92 -0.44 8.61
N TYR A 131 -7.06 -1.36 9.57
CA TYR A 131 -6.99 -2.81 9.32
C TYR A 131 -7.88 -3.33 8.18
N PRO A 132 -9.12 -2.85 7.95
CA PRO A 132 -9.94 -3.26 6.81
C PRO A 132 -9.24 -3.12 5.45
N ILE A 133 -8.38 -2.11 5.26
CA ILE A 133 -7.60 -1.95 4.02
C ILE A 133 -6.56 -3.06 3.90
N LEU A 134 -5.83 -3.33 4.98
CA LEU A 134 -4.82 -4.39 5.03
C LEU A 134 -5.44 -5.79 4.88
N ASP A 135 -6.60 -6.02 5.49
CA ASP A 135 -7.38 -7.26 5.38
C ASP A 135 -7.92 -7.46 3.96
N TYR A 136 -8.41 -6.40 3.32
CA TYR A 136 -8.82 -6.44 1.92
C TYR A 136 -7.63 -6.82 1.03
N ALA A 137 -6.50 -6.12 1.17
CA ALA A 137 -5.31 -6.39 0.38
C ALA A 137 -4.80 -7.82 0.58
N ARG A 138 -4.80 -8.32 1.81
CA ARG A 138 -4.40 -9.70 2.13
C ARG A 138 -5.32 -10.73 1.48
N SER A 139 -6.64 -10.53 1.57
CA SER A 139 -7.61 -11.48 0.99
C SER A 139 -7.59 -11.53 -0.53
N HIS A 140 -7.11 -10.47 -1.19
CA HIS A 140 -6.96 -10.38 -2.65
C HIS A 140 -5.52 -10.62 -3.13
N HIS A 141 -4.59 -10.97 -2.23
CA HIS A 141 -3.17 -11.16 -2.54
C HIS A 141 -2.52 -9.93 -3.20
N ILE A 142 -2.94 -8.72 -2.80
CA ILE A 142 -2.44 -7.45 -3.30
C ILE A 142 -1.21 -7.05 -2.48
N THR A 143 -0.14 -6.63 -3.16
CA THR A 143 1.07 -6.14 -2.51
C THR A 143 0.81 -4.80 -1.82
N VAL A 144 1.29 -4.63 -0.59
CA VAL A 144 1.09 -3.38 0.17
C VAL A 144 2.43 -2.67 0.40
N VAL A 145 2.40 -1.37 0.14
CA VAL A 145 3.35 -0.36 0.63
C VAL A 145 2.67 0.33 1.81
N ILE A 146 3.31 0.33 2.98
CA ILE A 146 2.88 1.17 4.11
C ILE A 146 3.83 2.34 4.29
N GLY A 147 3.35 3.52 4.70
CA GLY A 147 4.23 4.66 4.97
C GLY A 147 3.65 5.60 6.00
N SER A 148 4.49 6.48 6.56
CA SER A 148 3.99 7.49 7.50
C SER A 148 3.87 8.87 6.89
N TRP A 149 2.78 9.56 7.18
CA TRP A 149 2.60 10.97 6.83
C TRP A 149 3.54 11.90 7.59
N SER A 150 3.91 11.56 8.83
CA SER A 150 4.62 12.49 9.71
C SER A 150 5.56 11.77 10.68
N TYR A 151 6.46 12.51 11.32
CA TYR A 151 7.25 11.98 12.45
C TYR A 151 6.40 11.75 13.71
N GLY A 152 5.11 12.05 13.66
CA GLY A 152 4.21 12.07 14.80
C GLY A 152 4.76 12.84 16.01
N PRO A 153 4.96 12.20 17.17
CA PRO A 153 5.38 12.88 18.40
C PRO A 153 6.89 13.19 18.46
N TRP A 154 7.69 12.79 17.45
CA TRP A 154 9.13 12.97 17.46
C TRP A 154 9.60 14.11 16.56
N ALA A 155 10.78 14.63 16.88
CA ALA A 155 11.48 15.56 16.00
C ALA A 155 11.98 14.85 14.73
N SER A 156 12.21 15.64 13.68
CA SER A 156 12.78 15.17 12.41
C SER A 156 14.09 14.40 12.62
N GLY A 157 14.24 13.25 11.96
CA GLY A 157 15.42 12.39 12.06
C GLY A 157 15.59 11.62 13.39
N SER A 158 14.58 11.59 14.27
CA SER A 158 14.69 10.87 15.54
C SER A 158 14.83 9.36 15.37
N ASN A 159 15.78 8.74 16.08
CA ASN A 159 15.89 7.27 16.15
C ASN A 159 14.63 6.60 16.72
N ASN A 160 13.89 7.28 17.60
CA ASN A 160 12.65 6.74 18.15
C ASN A 160 11.59 6.50 17.07
N TYR A 161 11.57 7.35 16.03
CA TYR A 161 10.69 7.16 14.89
C TYR A 161 11.04 5.87 14.13
N ALA A 162 12.33 5.65 13.83
CA ALA A 162 12.80 4.45 13.15
C ALA A 162 12.53 3.17 13.96
N GLU A 163 12.73 3.21 15.28
CA GLU A 163 12.40 2.09 16.17
C GLU A 163 10.90 1.80 16.21
N ALA A 164 10.07 2.82 16.39
CA ALA A 164 8.62 2.65 16.40
C ALA A 164 8.06 2.16 15.06
N LEU A 165 8.60 2.64 13.94
CA LEU A 165 8.24 2.14 12.61
C LEU A 165 8.60 0.66 12.45
N GLY A 166 9.78 0.28 12.94
CA GLY A 166 10.21 -1.12 12.96
C GLY A 166 9.28 -1.99 13.80
N ASP A 167 8.89 -1.54 14.99
CA ASP A 167 7.98 -2.28 15.88
C ASP A 167 6.59 -2.46 15.27
N LEU A 168 6.06 -1.42 14.62
CA LEU A 168 4.82 -1.52 13.86
C LEU A 168 4.95 -2.56 12.73
N ALA A 169 6.01 -2.49 11.92
CA ALA A 169 6.22 -3.44 10.83
C ALA A 169 6.34 -4.88 11.33
N GLN A 170 7.06 -5.11 12.43
CA GLN A 170 7.17 -6.42 13.07
C GLN A 170 5.79 -6.91 13.56
N TYR A 171 5.03 -6.04 14.22
CA TYR A 171 3.68 -6.35 14.68
C TYR A 171 2.76 -6.76 13.51
N LEU A 172 2.70 -5.97 12.45
CA LEU A 172 1.84 -6.25 11.29
C LEU A 172 2.25 -7.55 10.57
N ILE A 173 3.53 -7.72 10.29
CA ILE A 173 4.01 -8.83 9.46
C ILE A 173 4.12 -10.13 10.26
N LYS A 174 4.73 -10.10 11.44
CA LYS A 174 5.02 -11.32 12.21
C LYS A 174 3.89 -11.71 13.16
N LYS A 175 3.20 -10.74 13.76
CA LYS A 175 2.14 -11.03 14.74
C LYS A 175 0.75 -11.07 14.09
N GLN A 176 0.42 -10.13 13.21
CA GLN A 176 -0.89 -10.10 12.52
C GLN A 176 -0.90 -10.93 11.22
N GLY A 177 0.27 -11.28 10.69
CA GLY A 177 0.40 -12.14 9.51
C GLY A 177 0.05 -11.43 8.19
N TYR A 178 0.24 -10.11 8.11
CA TYR A 178 0.15 -9.37 6.85
C TYR A 178 1.42 -9.59 6.02
N ASP A 179 1.56 -10.79 5.46
CA ASP A 179 2.71 -11.18 4.64
C ASP A 179 2.73 -10.51 3.26
N ASN A 180 1.63 -9.86 2.85
CA ASN A 180 1.51 -9.08 1.63
C ASN A 180 2.04 -7.63 1.77
N ILE A 181 2.35 -7.18 2.99
CA ILE A 181 3.14 -5.96 3.19
C ILE A 181 4.59 -6.27 2.80
N ARG A 182 5.00 -5.73 1.66
CA ARG A 182 6.32 -6.02 1.04
C ARG A 182 7.22 -4.79 1.03
N TYR A 183 6.65 -3.60 1.19
CA TYR A 183 7.38 -2.35 1.16
C TYR A 183 6.98 -1.44 2.31
N VAL A 184 7.93 -0.66 2.80
CA VAL A 184 7.69 0.48 3.68
C VAL A 184 8.27 1.74 3.05
N SER A 185 7.45 2.77 2.90
CA SER A 185 7.88 4.13 2.59
C SER A 185 8.26 4.82 3.89
N GLY A 186 9.53 5.25 3.99
CA GLY A 186 10.11 5.67 5.27
C GLY A 186 9.40 6.86 5.92
N LEU A 187 9.16 7.92 5.14
CA LEU A 187 8.41 9.12 5.52
C LEU A 187 7.90 9.76 4.23
N ASN A 188 6.64 10.15 4.18
CA ASN A 188 6.06 10.79 3.01
C ASN A 188 6.76 12.12 2.68
N GLU A 189 7.13 12.36 1.43
CA GLU A 189 7.68 13.64 0.96
C GLU A 189 8.74 14.25 1.88
N PRO A 190 9.81 13.49 2.18
CA PRO A 190 10.81 13.92 3.15
C PRO A 190 11.56 15.16 2.70
N ASP A 191 11.62 15.43 1.40
CA ASP A 191 12.19 16.65 0.81
C ASP A 191 11.44 17.93 1.17
N THR A 192 10.20 17.82 1.67
CA THR A 192 9.44 18.94 2.24
C THR A 192 9.57 19.05 3.77
N LYS A 193 10.14 18.04 4.43
CA LYS A 193 10.15 17.88 5.90
C LYS A 193 11.55 17.79 6.52
N GLN A 194 12.57 17.59 5.69
CA GLN A 194 13.97 17.47 6.08
C GLN A 194 14.80 18.54 5.39
N SER A 195 15.94 18.88 6.01
CA SER A 195 16.78 19.98 5.52
C SER A 195 17.68 19.57 4.35
N SER A 196 17.97 18.28 4.18
CA SER A 196 18.89 17.80 3.16
C SER A 196 18.67 16.32 2.80
N PHE A 197 19.22 15.91 1.65
CA PHE A 197 19.30 14.51 1.26
C PHE A 197 20.10 13.67 2.29
N GLY A 198 21.12 14.26 2.93
CA GLY A 198 21.89 13.58 3.97
C GLY A 198 21.05 13.26 5.21
N ASP A 199 20.10 14.13 5.57
CA ASP A 199 19.15 13.84 6.67
C ASP A 199 18.20 12.71 6.31
N TRP A 200 17.77 12.64 5.05
CA TRP A 200 16.99 11.53 4.52
C TRP A 200 17.80 10.22 4.52
N GLU A 201 19.03 10.24 4.03
CA GLU A 201 19.93 9.08 4.00
C GLU A 201 20.16 8.52 5.40
N ASN A 202 20.43 9.39 6.38
CA ASN A 202 20.58 9.00 7.78
C ASN A 202 19.31 8.34 8.35
N LEU A 203 18.13 8.88 8.04
CA LEU A 203 16.86 8.29 8.45
C LEU A 203 16.62 6.93 7.78
N ALA A 204 16.87 6.83 6.47
CA ALA A 204 16.75 5.59 5.71
C ALA A 204 17.68 4.48 6.25
N HIS A 205 18.88 4.86 6.68
CA HIS A 205 19.83 3.98 7.37
C HIS A 205 19.27 3.50 8.71
N ALA A 206 18.77 4.42 9.55
CA ALA A 206 18.19 4.08 10.85
C ALA A 206 16.99 3.14 10.72
N ILE A 207 16.08 3.40 9.76
CA ILE A 207 14.94 2.53 9.46
C ILE A 207 15.44 1.15 9.01
N SER A 208 16.39 1.09 8.06
CA SER A 208 16.93 -0.19 7.58
C SER A 208 17.54 -1.03 8.70
N ILE A 209 18.30 -0.40 9.62
CA ILE A 209 18.87 -1.07 10.79
C ILE A 209 17.75 -1.60 11.70
N SER A 210 16.76 -0.75 12.01
CA SER A 210 15.61 -1.12 12.86
C SER A 210 14.81 -2.30 12.30
N LEU A 211 14.57 -2.33 10.98
CA LEU A 211 13.90 -3.45 10.30
C LEU A 211 14.74 -4.73 10.34
N ASN A 212 16.05 -4.62 10.09
CA ASN A 212 16.95 -5.76 10.08
C ASN A 212 17.11 -6.39 11.47
N GLN A 213 17.22 -5.58 12.54
CA GLN A 213 17.26 -6.07 13.93
C GLN A 213 16.00 -6.88 14.29
N ARG A 214 14.87 -6.57 13.65
CA ARG A 214 13.61 -7.28 13.82
C ARG A 214 13.49 -8.50 12.90
N GLY A 215 14.50 -8.80 12.10
CA GLY A 215 14.57 -9.92 11.17
C GLY A 215 13.50 -9.83 10.08
N LEU A 216 13.36 -8.65 9.47
CA LEU A 216 12.40 -8.38 8.38
C LEU A 216 13.07 -8.28 7.00
N TYR A 217 14.39 -8.47 6.90
CA TYR A 217 15.16 -8.25 5.66
C TYR A 217 14.70 -9.11 4.47
N ASP A 218 14.13 -10.28 4.74
CA ASP A 218 13.62 -11.24 3.75
C ASP A 218 12.14 -11.02 3.39
N LYS A 219 11.45 -10.13 4.13
CA LYS A 219 10.00 -9.92 4.06
C LYS A 219 9.61 -8.52 3.63
N LEU A 220 10.44 -7.53 3.92
CA LEU A 220 10.12 -6.12 3.76
C LEU A 220 11.31 -5.39 3.19
N ALA A 221 11.08 -4.55 2.18
CA ALA A 221 12.08 -3.62 1.67
C ALA A 221 11.69 -2.18 2.00
N LEU A 222 12.68 -1.33 2.22
CA LEU A 222 12.48 0.11 2.24
C LEU A 222 12.29 0.59 0.80
N ILE A 223 11.41 1.55 0.57
CA ILE A 223 11.31 2.30 -0.68
C ILE A 223 11.49 3.78 -0.41
N GLY A 224 11.93 4.53 -1.42
CA GLY A 224 12.13 5.97 -1.28
C GLY A 224 12.81 6.60 -2.50
N PRO A 225 13.19 7.89 -2.43
CA PRO A 225 13.02 8.79 -1.30
C PRO A 225 11.60 9.31 -1.11
N ASP A 226 10.65 9.02 -2.00
CA ASP A 226 9.28 9.54 -1.93
C ASP A 226 9.20 11.06 -2.10
N THR A 227 10.04 11.60 -2.98
CA THR A 227 10.17 13.05 -3.17
C THR A 227 8.97 13.62 -3.92
N SER A 228 8.49 14.81 -3.52
CA SER A 228 7.47 15.56 -4.28
C SER A 228 8.00 16.75 -5.07
N GLN A 229 9.20 17.22 -4.74
CA GLN A 229 9.83 18.30 -5.48
C GLN A 229 10.73 17.75 -6.59
N THR A 230 10.85 18.54 -7.66
CA THR A 230 11.86 18.32 -8.69
C THR A 230 13.24 18.64 -8.12
N ASN A 231 13.88 17.63 -7.54
CA ASN A 231 15.20 17.72 -6.94
C ASN A 231 16.09 16.53 -7.37
N GLY A 232 17.33 16.50 -6.88
CA GLY A 232 18.29 15.44 -7.18
C GLY A 232 18.14 14.17 -6.33
N TRP A 233 17.16 14.06 -5.43
CA TRP A 233 17.14 13.02 -4.41
C TRP A 233 16.93 11.62 -4.99
N ILE A 234 16.11 11.48 -6.05
CA ILE A 234 15.94 10.22 -6.78
C ILE A 234 17.26 9.73 -7.40
N THR A 235 18.01 10.64 -8.01
CA THR A 235 19.30 10.31 -8.60
C THR A 235 20.32 9.97 -7.51
N ASN A 236 20.32 10.74 -6.42
CA ASN A 236 21.25 10.55 -5.30
C ASN A 236 20.99 9.24 -4.55
N SER A 237 19.73 8.80 -4.42
CA SER A 237 19.39 7.49 -3.85
C SER A 237 19.78 6.30 -4.75
N GLY A 238 20.20 6.55 -5.99
CA GLY A 238 20.78 5.56 -6.90
C GLY A 238 22.30 5.35 -6.77
N LEU A 239 23.00 6.17 -5.99
CA LEU A 239 24.47 6.14 -5.90
C LEU A 239 25.02 4.94 -5.09
N PRO A 240 26.31 4.57 -5.25
CA PRO A 240 26.90 3.35 -4.66
C PRO A 240 26.88 3.26 -3.12
N TRP A 241 26.72 4.39 -2.43
CA TRP A 241 26.65 4.50 -0.96
C TRP A 241 25.36 3.88 -0.39
N ASN A 242 24.31 3.75 -1.22
CA ASN A 242 23.01 3.18 -0.86
C ASN A 242 23.02 1.66 -0.63
N ALA A 243 24.13 0.97 -0.95
CA ALA A 243 24.33 -0.46 -0.72
C ALA A 243 24.28 -0.89 0.77
N GLN A 244 24.16 0.08 1.69
CA GLN A 244 24.01 -0.15 3.13
C GLN A 244 22.56 -0.13 3.61
N THR A 245 21.61 0.19 2.71
CA THR A 245 20.17 0.22 3.01
C THR A 245 19.44 -0.97 2.44
N MET A 246 18.27 -1.27 2.99
CA MET A 246 17.35 -2.26 2.42
C MET A 246 16.48 -1.66 1.28
N LEU A 247 17.00 -0.67 0.54
CA LEU A 247 16.25 0.01 -0.51
C LEU A 247 15.95 -0.97 -1.66
N GLY A 248 14.68 -1.33 -1.82
CA GLY A 248 14.21 -2.31 -2.80
C GLY A 248 13.57 -1.69 -4.04
N ALA A 249 13.12 -0.44 -3.96
CA ALA A 249 12.56 0.30 -5.09
C ALA A 249 12.69 1.82 -4.89
N TYR A 250 12.55 2.54 -6.01
CA TYR A 250 12.52 4.00 -6.04
C TYR A 250 11.08 4.50 -6.20
N GLU A 251 10.70 5.51 -5.43
CA GLU A 251 9.39 6.18 -5.54
C GLU A 251 9.54 7.71 -5.48
N TRP A 252 8.64 8.41 -6.19
CA TRP A 252 8.51 9.86 -6.24
C TRP A 252 7.08 10.24 -6.60
N HIS A 253 6.69 11.46 -6.26
CA HIS A 253 5.42 12.05 -6.64
C HIS A 253 5.58 12.94 -7.87
N ASN A 254 4.56 12.94 -8.73
CA ASN A 254 4.43 13.92 -9.80
C ASN A 254 3.04 14.55 -9.70
N TYR A 255 3.01 15.81 -9.28
CA TYR A 255 1.76 16.56 -9.15
C TYR A 255 1.52 17.38 -10.42
N ILE A 256 0.34 17.19 -11.00
CA ILE A 256 -0.10 17.97 -12.16
C ILE A 256 -0.58 19.33 -11.63
N ASN A 257 0.30 20.33 -11.68
CA ASN A 257 0.10 21.58 -10.95
C ASN A 257 -0.51 22.70 -11.80
N THR A 258 -0.61 22.51 -13.12
CA THR A 258 -1.18 23.55 -14.00
C THR A 258 -2.05 22.98 -15.13
N CYS A 259 -3.03 23.78 -15.55
CA CYS A 259 -3.78 23.59 -16.80
C CYS A 259 -2.85 23.43 -18.02
N CYS A 260 -1.65 24.03 -17.98
CA CYS A 260 -0.65 23.93 -19.03
C CYS A 260 -0.02 22.53 -19.14
N ASP A 261 0.17 21.81 -18.04
CA ASP A 261 0.79 20.47 -18.05
C ASP A 261 -0.15 19.45 -18.74
N ILE A 262 -1.46 19.52 -18.42
CA ILE A 262 -2.51 18.70 -19.04
C ILE A 262 -2.62 18.99 -20.54
N GLN A 263 -2.57 20.26 -20.96
CA GLN A 263 -2.67 20.64 -22.38
C GLN A 263 -1.45 20.21 -23.20
N GLN A 264 -0.29 20.01 -22.57
CA GLN A 264 0.94 19.62 -23.23
C GLN A 264 1.23 18.12 -23.18
N GLY A 265 0.33 17.32 -22.59
CA GLY A 265 0.50 15.87 -22.46
C GLY A 265 1.72 15.49 -21.61
N ARG A 266 2.02 16.29 -20.57
CA ARG A 266 3.07 16.03 -19.60
C ARG A 266 2.50 15.60 -18.25
#